data_AF-A0A956RIB1-F1
#
_entry.id   AF-A0A956RIB1-F1
#
_cell.length_a   1.000
_cell.length_b   1.000
_cell.length_c   1.000
_cell.angle_alpha   90.00
_cell.angle_beta   90.00
_cell.angle_gamma   90.00
#
_symmetry.space_group_name_H-M   'P 1'
#
loop_
_entity.id
_entity.type
_entity.pdbx_description
1 polymer ?
#
loop_
_entity_poly.entity_id
_entity_poly.type
_entity_poly.pdbx_seq_one_letter_code
_entity_poly.pdbx_strand_id
1 'polypeptide(L)' 'MQGRLQDETGEDESRGAERRAPLGCELETECAHTGRRIRLRLDRELGCEVLDEGAAPLVFVPLVNFERLRARSIIDDF' A
#
# COMPACT_ATOMS: atom_id res chain seq x y z
N MET A 1 2.76 8.82 52.36
CA MET A 1 1.71 9.49 51.57
C MET A 1 2.38 10.43 50.59
N GLN A 2 1.83 10.52 49.37
CA GLN A 2 2.20 11.38 48.25
C GLN A 2 3.45 10.90 47.49
N GLY A 3 3.45 10.73 46.17
CA GLY A 3 2.43 10.93 45.15
C GLY A 3 3.09 10.72 43.79
N ARG A 4 2.44 9.96 42.90
CA ARG A 4 2.87 9.74 41.52
C ARG A 4 2.97 11.07 40.77
N LEU A 5 4.05 11.26 40.02
CA LEU A 5 3.97 11.79 38.66
C LEU A 5 4.93 10.97 37.80
N GLN A 6 4.34 10.27 36.84
CA GLN A 6 5.03 9.55 35.77
C GLN A 6 5.37 10.59 34.71
N ASP A 7 6.65 10.80 34.42
CA ASP A 7 7.07 11.49 33.20
C ASP A 7 6.91 10.50 32.04
N GLU A 8 5.74 10.58 31.41
CA GLU A 8 5.43 9.91 30.15
C GLU A 8 5.84 10.81 29.01
N THR A 9 7.10 10.74 28.60
CA THR A 9 7.54 11.13 27.24
C THR A 9 8.65 10.17 26.83
N GLY A 10 8.24 8.90 26.70
CA GLY A 10 8.92 8.00 25.78
C GLY A 10 8.66 8.53 24.37
N GLU A 11 9.55 9.38 23.90
CA GLU A 11 9.70 9.64 22.48
C GLU A 11 10.08 8.29 21.84
N ASP A 12 9.05 7.55 21.41
CA ASP A 12 9.23 6.44 20.48
C ASP A 12 9.61 7.07 19.14
N GLU A 13 10.88 7.49 19.04
CA GLU A 13 11.58 7.49 17.77
C GLU A 13 11.58 6.05 17.27
N SER A 14 10.45 5.63 16.69
CA SER A 14 10.35 4.43 15.87
C SER A 14 11.19 4.70 14.62
N ARG A 15 12.52 4.67 14.80
CA ARG A 15 13.52 4.51 13.76
C ARG A 15 13.02 3.37 12.90
N GLY A 16 12.52 3.71 11.72
CA GLY A 16 12.11 2.76 10.71
C GLY A 16 13.32 1.91 10.34
N ALA A 17 13.56 0.84 11.08
CA ALA A 17 14.47 -0.20 10.65
C ALA A 17 13.86 -0.75 9.36
N GLU A 18 14.45 -0.35 8.23
CA GLU A 18 14.13 -0.90 6.93
C GLU A 18 14.22 -2.42 7.07
N ARG A 19 13.05 -3.07 7.12
CA ARG A 19 12.98 -4.52 7.14
C ARG A 19 13.63 -4.96 5.83
N ARG A 20 14.83 -5.53 5.92
CA ARG A 20 15.64 -6.05 4.81
C ARG A 20 14.96 -7.18 4.01
N ALA A 21 13.72 -7.51 4.34
CA ALA A 21 12.91 -8.44 3.56
C ALA A 21 12.59 -7.80 2.20
N PRO A 22 12.62 -8.57 1.10
CA PRO A 22 12.14 -8.08 -0.18
C PRO A 22 10.70 -7.58 0.00
N LEU A 23 10.49 -6.28 -0.19
CA LEU A 23 9.18 -5.67 -0.11
C LEU A 23 8.35 -6.21 -1.27
N GLY A 24 7.26 -6.87 -0.95
CA GLY A 24 6.32 -7.41 -1.91
C GLY A 24 5.05 -7.84 -1.19
N CYS A 25 3.96 -7.97 -1.94
CA CYS A 25 2.69 -8.45 -1.41
C CYS A 25 1.99 -9.35 -2.41
N GLU A 26 1.14 -10.22 -1.89
CA GLU A 26 0.18 -10.96 -2.69
C GLU A 26 -1.19 -10.29 -2.56
N LEU A 27 -1.88 -10.14 -3.69
CA LEU A 27 -3.22 -9.58 -3.77
C LEU A 27 -4.19 -10.66 -4.21
N GLU A 28 -5.33 -10.73 -3.54
CA GLU A 28 -6.49 -11.48 -4.01
C GLU A 28 -7.52 -10.49 -4.55
N THR A 29 -7.98 -10.74 -5.77
CA THR A 29 -8.99 -9.91 -6.45
C THR A 29 -9.94 -10.79 -7.26
N GLU A 30 -10.90 -10.18 -7.94
CA GLU A 30 -11.93 -10.85 -8.70
C GLU A 30 -12.11 -10.19 -10.08
N CYS A 31 -12.28 -11.01 -11.11
CA CYS A 31 -12.63 -10.52 -12.44
C CYS A 31 -14.05 -9.95 -12.41
N ALA A 32 -14.18 -8.65 -12.64
CA ALA A 32 -15.48 -7.96 -12.64
C ALA A 32 -16.48 -8.52 -13.67
N HIS A 33 -16.01 -9.19 -14.74
CA HIS A 33 -16.88 -9.77 -15.76
C HIS A 33 -17.34 -11.20 -15.44
N THR A 34 -16.43 -12.04 -14.92
CA THR A 34 -16.68 -13.49 -14.76
C THR A 34 -16.84 -13.93 -13.30
N GLY A 35 -16.53 -13.06 -12.35
CA GLY A 35 -16.48 -13.38 -10.92
C GLY A 35 -15.33 -14.32 -10.52
N ARG A 36 -14.41 -14.61 -11.45
CA ARG A 36 -13.28 -15.49 -11.20
C ARG A 36 -12.29 -14.84 -10.24
N ARG A 37 -11.92 -15.53 -9.16
CA ARG A 37 -10.81 -15.13 -8.28
C ARG A 37 -9.48 -15.13 -9.02
N ILE A 38 -8.67 -14.11 -8.77
CA ILE A 38 -7.35 -13.89 -9.36
C ILE A 38 -6.38 -13.54 -8.25
N ARG A 39 -5.24 -14.22 -8.21
CA ARG A 39 -4.11 -13.95 -7.32
C ARG A 39 -2.96 -13.35 -8.09
N LEU A 40 -2.38 -12.30 -7.52
CA LEU A 40 -1.30 -11.52 -8.11
C LEU A 40 -0.19 -11.36 -7.08
N ARG A 41 1.07 -11.33 -7.52
CA ARG A 41 2.21 -10.89 -6.72
C ARG A 41 2.70 -9.55 -7.23
N LEU A 42 2.90 -8.62 -6.30
CA LEU A 42 3.57 -7.34 -6.55
C LEU A 42 4.93 -7.34 -5.87
N ASP A 43 5.96 -6.93 -6.60
CA ASP A 43 7.29 -6.70 -6.03
C ASP A 43 7.52 -5.22 -5.67
N ARG A 44 8.69 -4.92 -5.11
CA ARG A 44 9.10 -3.57 -4.69
C ARG A 44 9.19 -2.56 -5.84
N GLU A 45 9.34 -3.03 -7.06
CA GLU A 45 9.45 -2.24 -8.29
C GLU A 45 8.07 -2.10 -8.97
N LEU A 46 7.00 -2.54 -8.30
CA LEU A 46 5.63 -2.63 -8.81
C LEU A 46 5.51 -3.55 -10.05
N GLY A 47 6.46 -4.47 -10.22
CA GLY A 47 6.33 -5.59 -11.13
C GLY A 47 5.16 -6.47 -10.69
N CYS A 48 4.35 -6.92 -11.65
CA CYS A 48 3.16 -7.73 -11.40
C CYS A 48 3.29 -9.10 -12.05
N GLU A 49 3.14 -10.15 -11.25
CA GLU A 49 3.09 -11.54 -11.69
C GLU A 49 1.69 -12.11 -11.41
N VAL A 50 1.10 -12.80 -12.38
CA VAL A 50 -0.20 -13.48 -12.23
C VAL A 50 0.05 -14.91 -11.79
N LEU A 51 -0.53 -15.32 -10.65
CA LEU A 51 -0.28 -16.63 -10.04
C LEU A 51 -1.27 -17.72 -10.50
N ASP A 52 -2.39 -17.34 -11.11
CA ASP A 52 -3.43 -18.27 -11.54
C ASP A 52 -3.39 -18.51 -13.06
N GLU A 53 -3.33 -19.77 -13.48
CA GLU A 53 -3.24 -20.16 -14.89
C GLU A 53 -4.45 -19.67 -15.72
N GLY A 54 -4.17 -19.09 -16.89
CA GLY A 54 -5.21 -18.57 -17.79
C GLY A 54 -5.92 -17.31 -17.28
N ALA A 55 -5.45 -16.69 -16.20
CA ALA A 55 -5.83 -15.32 -15.86
C ALA A 55 -4.90 -14.34 -16.61
N ALA A 56 -5.50 -13.35 -17.27
CA ALA A 56 -4.79 -12.30 -18.00
C ALA A 56 -5.41 -10.93 -17.64
N PRO A 57 -5.19 -10.44 -16.40
CA PRO A 57 -5.73 -9.17 -15.96
C PRO A 57 -5.09 -8.02 -16.74
N LEU A 58 -5.90 -6.99 -17.02
CA LEU A 58 -5.40 -5.73 -17.54
C LEU A 58 -4.75 -4.95 -16.38
N VAL A 59 -3.42 -4.87 -16.38
CA VAL A 59 -2.65 -4.08 -15.41
C VAL A 59 -2.38 -2.70 -16.00
N PHE A 60 -2.86 -1.66 -15.32
CA PHE A 60 -2.62 -0.27 -15.70
C PHE A 60 -2.02 0.48 -14.51
N VAL A 61 -0.86 1.12 -14.73
CA VAL A 61 -0.28 2.03 -13.75
C VAL A 61 -0.76 3.44 -14.11
N PRO A 62 -1.63 4.06 -13.29
CA PRO A 62 -2.06 5.42 -13.56
C PRO A 62 -0.86 6.35 -13.49
N LEU A 63 -0.73 7.23 -14.49
CA LEU A 63 0.18 8.37 -14.41
C LEU A 63 -0.38 9.35 -13.38
N VAL A 64 -0.02 9.13 -12.12
CA VAL A 64 -0.41 10.00 -11.02
C VAL A 64 0.52 11.20 -10.99
N ASN A 65 -0.04 12.39 -11.23
CA ASN A 65 0.67 13.64 -11.01
C ASN A 65 0.64 13.97 -9.52
N PHE A 66 1.66 13.53 -8.78
CA PHE A 66 1.78 13.75 -7.33
C PHE A 66 1.85 15.23 -6.95
N GLU A 67 2.34 16.12 -7.83
CA GLU A 67 2.33 17.57 -7.57
C GLU A 67 0.90 18.11 -7.50
N ARG A 68 0.00 17.59 -8.36
CA ARG A 68 -1.44 17.93 -8.31
C ARG A 68 -2.17 17.26 -7.14
N LEU A 69 -1.64 16.18 -6.57
CA LEU A 69 -2.20 15.55 -5.37
C LEU A 69 -1.86 16.28 -4.06
N ARG A 70 -1.06 17.35 -4.10
CA ARG A 70 -0.83 18.19 -2.91
C ARG A 70 -2.04 19.06 -2.54
N ALA A 71 -3.02 19.16 -3.43
CA ALA A 71 -4.30 19.79 -3.10
C ALA A 71 -4.94 19.06 -1.92
N ARG A 72 -5.42 19.80 -0.93
CA ARG A 72 -6.03 19.22 0.29
C ARG A 72 -7.30 18.42 -0.03
N SER A 73 -7.94 18.66 -1.16
CA SER A 73 -9.19 18.04 -1.58
C SER A 73 -9.31 18.06 -3.10
N ILE A 74 -9.85 16.98 -3.67
CA ILE A 74 -10.21 16.93 -5.10
C ILE A 74 -11.40 17.84 -5.45
N ILE A 75 -12.22 18.20 -4.46
CA ILE A 75 -13.43 19.02 -4.65
C ILE A 75 -13.07 20.50 -4.83
N ASP A 76 -11.98 20.96 -4.20
CA ASP A 76 -11.60 22.38 -4.19
C ASP A 76 -10.85 22.81 -5.49
N ASP A 77 -10.50 21.85 -6.34
CA ASP A 77 -9.62 22.00 -7.51
C ASP A 77 -10.32 21.70 -8.86
N PHE A 78 -11.64 21.56 -8.89
CA PHE A 78 -12.48 21.33 -10.08
C PHE A 78 -13.44 22.49 -10.39
#